data_AF-A0A1M5H374-F1
#
_entry.id   AF-A0A1M5H374-F1
#
_cell.length_a   1.000
_cell.length_b   1.000
_cell.length_c   1.000
_cell.angle_alpha   90.00
_cell.angle_beta   90.00
_cell.angle_gamma   90.00
#
_symmetry.space_group_name_H-M   'P 1'
#
loop_
_entity.id
_entity.type
_entity.pdbx_description
1 polymer ?
#
loop_
_entity_poly.entity_id
_entity_poly.type
_entity_poly.pdbx_seq_one_letter_code
_entity_poly.pdbx_strand_id
1 'polypeptide(L)'
;MKKPVLIFLFIMILSNAFGQDMLHGRWIISDVIGVSDKMKFTDKELSYSMYDDRLNKDQQFIGNIAYFNSGDQSFETFHTSFCGFGYFPSSYGKYKIIDGGYVELTLDSIVIHGYKKPKKIKKFRSLGLYRITRSEKEIHLSKVLK
;
A
#
# COMPACT_ATOMS: atom_id res chain seq x y z
N MET A 1 -25.37 -35.84 26.97
CA MET A 1 -25.63 -34.91 25.84
C MET A 1 -24.87 -33.60 26.08
N LYS A 2 -23.61 -33.49 25.62
CA LYS A 2 -22.78 -32.27 25.73
C LYS A 2 -21.81 -32.23 24.53
N LYS A 3 -22.31 -31.84 23.35
CA LYS A 3 -21.48 -31.65 22.14
C LYS A 3 -21.82 -30.41 21.25
N PRO A 4 -22.57 -29.36 21.66
CA PRO A 4 -22.75 -28.20 20.78
C PRO A 4 -21.65 -27.12 20.93
N VAL A 5 -20.85 -27.12 22.00
CA VAL A 5 -19.92 -26.00 22.31
C VAL A 5 -18.70 -25.96 21.36
N LEU A 6 -18.28 -27.10 20.81
CA LEU A 6 -17.06 -27.16 19.98
C LEU A 6 -17.25 -26.54 18.58
N ILE A 7 -18.48 -26.52 18.06
CA ILE A 7 -18.77 -26.02 16.71
C ILE A 7 -18.75 -24.48 16.67
N PHE A 8 -19.24 -23.84 17.73
CA PHE A 8 -19.25 -22.37 17.82
C PHE A 8 -17.84 -21.76 17.89
N LEU A 9 -16.90 -22.43 18.56
CA LEU A 9 -15.52 -21.97 18.64
C LEU A 9 -14.82 -22.01 17.27
N PHE A 10 -15.14 -23.00 16.44
CA PHE A 10 -14.53 -23.16 15.12
C PHE A 10 -15.00 -22.09 14.12
N ILE A 11 -16.28 -21.67 14.22
CA ILE A 11 -16.85 -20.62 13.36
C ILE A 11 -16.24 -19.24 13.69
N MET A 12 -15.99 -18.93 14.97
CA MET A 12 -15.35 -17.67 15.37
C MET A 12 -13.88 -17.56 14.91
N ILE A 13 -13.15 -18.68 14.86
CA ILE A 13 -11.75 -18.67 14.42
C ILE A 13 -11.66 -18.45 12.90
N LEU A 14 -12.60 -18.99 12.13
CA LEU A 14 -12.63 -18.84 10.66
C LEU A 14 -13.00 -17.43 10.20
N SER A 15 -13.86 -16.70 10.93
CA SER A 15 -14.22 -15.34 10.57
C SER A 15 -13.07 -14.33 10.71
N ASN A 16 -12.09 -14.59 11.58
CA ASN A 16 -10.94 -13.71 11.79
C ASN A 16 -9.89 -13.82 10.67
N ALA A 17 -9.87 -14.91 9.91
CA ALA A 17 -8.87 -15.13 8.85
C ALA A 17 -9.20 -14.39 7.54
N PHE A 18 -10.46 -14.01 7.30
CA PHE A 18 -10.91 -13.50 6.00
C PHE A 18 -10.56 -12.02 5.71
N GLY A 19 -10.08 -11.27 6.70
CA GLY A 19 -9.81 -9.82 6.56
C GLY A 19 -8.35 -9.44 6.30
N GLN A 20 -7.38 -10.34 6.50
CA GLN A 20 -5.97 -9.95 6.60
C GLN A 20 -5.16 -10.00 5.30
N ASP A 21 -5.70 -10.60 4.22
CA ASP A 21 -4.92 -10.85 2.99
C ASP A 21 -5.25 -9.90 1.83
N MET A 22 -5.90 -8.76 2.12
CA MET A 22 -6.35 -7.85 1.06
C MET A 22 -5.22 -7.00 0.48
N LEU A 23 -4.27 -6.53 1.29
CA LEU A 23 -3.28 -5.54 0.86
C LEU A 23 -2.00 -6.16 0.26
N HIS A 24 -1.70 -7.42 0.58
CA HIS A 24 -0.44 -8.05 0.22
C HIS A 24 -0.25 -8.20 -1.29
N GLY A 25 1.00 -8.07 -1.74
CA GLY A 25 1.38 -8.29 -3.13
C GLY A 25 1.63 -7.00 -3.91
N ARG A 26 1.53 -7.10 -5.23
CA ARG A 26 1.86 -6.04 -6.19
C ARG A 26 0.58 -5.42 -6.75
N TRP A 27 0.53 -4.10 -6.73
CA TRP A 27 -0.61 -3.29 -7.17
C TRP A 27 -0.15 -2.20 -8.12
N ILE A 28 -0.97 -1.90 -9.12
CA ILE A 28 -0.94 -0.61 -9.80
C ILE A 28 -1.61 0.39 -8.86
N ILE A 29 -0.98 1.50 -8.55
CA ILE A 29 -1.49 2.50 -7.60
C ILE A 29 -1.73 3.84 -8.29
N SER A 30 -2.66 4.66 -7.80
CA SER A 30 -2.90 6.00 -8.34
C SER A 30 -1.66 6.89 -8.23
N ASP A 31 -0.98 6.85 -7.09
CA ASP A 31 0.13 7.74 -6.74
C ASP A 31 1.18 7.06 -5.86
N VAL A 32 2.40 7.56 -5.90
CA VAL A 32 3.49 7.12 -5.01
C VAL A 32 3.18 7.57 -3.59
N ILE A 33 3.00 6.61 -2.68
CA ILE A 33 2.63 6.86 -1.28
C ILE A 33 3.54 7.90 -0.62
N GLY A 34 2.92 8.91 0.00
CA GLY A 34 3.60 9.95 0.77
C GLY A 34 4.48 10.92 -0.05
N VAL A 35 4.35 10.95 -1.38
CA VAL A 35 5.05 11.88 -2.27
C VAL A 35 4.07 12.91 -2.85
N SER A 36 4.39 14.20 -2.73
CA SER A 36 3.60 15.27 -3.37
C SER A 36 3.95 15.43 -4.85
N ASP A 37 3.11 16.15 -5.59
CA ASP A 37 3.39 16.76 -6.91
C ASP A 37 4.80 17.39 -7.03
N LYS A 38 5.29 18.05 -5.96
CA LYS A 38 6.63 18.65 -5.87
C LYS A 38 7.75 17.71 -5.46
N MET A 39 7.52 16.39 -5.47
CA MET A 39 8.49 15.34 -5.08
C MET A 39 9.05 15.52 -3.67
N LYS A 40 8.18 15.88 -2.72
CA LYS A 40 8.50 16.01 -1.29
C LYS A 40 7.61 15.11 -0.46
N PHE A 41 8.02 14.86 0.77
CA PHE A 41 7.17 14.22 1.78
C PHE A 41 5.84 14.97 1.92
N THR A 42 4.73 14.25 1.79
CA THR A 42 3.39 14.75 2.07
C THR A 42 2.60 13.72 2.85
N ASP A 43 1.74 14.21 3.73
CA ASP A 43 0.69 13.46 4.41
C ASP A 43 -0.70 13.96 4.01
N LYS A 44 -0.76 14.84 3.00
CA LYS A 44 -2.02 15.42 2.51
C LYS A 44 -2.82 14.46 1.65
N GLU A 45 -2.20 13.38 1.19
CA GLU A 45 -2.88 12.43 0.31
C GLU A 45 -3.98 11.72 1.09
N LEU A 46 -5.21 11.91 0.61
CA LEU A 46 -6.41 11.46 1.31
C LEU A 46 -6.81 10.05 0.85
N SER A 47 -6.38 9.62 -0.33
CA SER A 47 -6.76 8.31 -0.83
C SER A 47 -5.77 7.73 -1.84
N TYR A 48 -5.73 6.40 -1.90
CA TYR A 48 -5.03 5.66 -2.94
C TYR A 48 -5.96 4.63 -3.56
N SER A 49 -5.95 4.55 -4.87
CA SER A 49 -6.65 3.53 -5.66
C SER A 49 -5.65 2.49 -6.15
N MET A 50 -5.93 1.21 -5.94
CA MET A 50 -5.02 0.11 -6.23
C MET A 50 -5.69 -1.01 -7.04
N TYR A 51 -5.08 -1.38 -8.16
CA TYR A 51 -5.58 -2.42 -9.07
C TYR A 51 -4.60 -3.58 -9.13
N ASP A 52 -5.14 -4.79 -9.26
CA ASP A 52 -4.31 -6.00 -9.33
C ASP A 52 -3.52 -6.04 -10.65
N ASP A 53 -2.20 -5.95 -10.56
CA ASP A 53 -1.29 -5.95 -11.69
C ASP A 53 -1.25 -7.31 -12.41
N ARG A 54 -1.68 -8.39 -11.74
CA ARG A 54 -1.78 -9.73 -12.36
C ARG A 54 -2.79 -9.78 -13.51
N LEU A 55 -3.62 -8.76 -13.67
CA LEU A 55 -4.53 -8.62 -14.82
C LEU A 55 -3.81 -8.14 -16.10
N ASN A 56 -2.57 -7.63 -16.00
CA ASN A 56 -1.79 -7.06 -17.12
C ASN A 56 -0.42 -7.75 -17.32
N LYS A 57 -0.35 -9.07 -17.10
CA LYS A 57 0.91 -9.85 -17.07
C LYS A 57 1.82 -9.73 -18.31
N ASP A 58 1.29 -9.30 -19.44
CA ASP A 58 2.00 -9.31 -20.74
C ASP A 58 2.46 -7.92 -21.21
N GLN A 59 2.30 -6.87 -20.39
CA GLN A 59 2.67 -5.51 -20.78
C GLN A 59 3.72 -4.91 -19.84
N GLN A 60 4.71 -4.21 -20.41
CA GLN A 60 5.58 -3.33 -19.64
C GLN A 60 4.73 -2.21 -19.04
N PHE A 61 4.39 -2.33 -17.76
CA PHE A 61 3.54 -1.35 -17.09
C PHE A 61 4.29 -0.02 -16.87
N ILE A 62 3.64 1.06 -17.30
CA ILE A 62 4.05 2.44 -17.06
C ILE A 62 3.03 3.08 -16.13
N GLY A 63 3.51 3.67 -15.05
CA GLY A 63 2.68 4.29 -14.03
C GLY A 63 3.25 4.05 -12.65
N ASN A 64 2.40 4.11 -11.62
CA ASN A 64 2.84 3.89 -10.25
C ASN A 64 2.55 2.44 -9.84
N ILE A 65 3.52 1.82 -9.19
CA ILE A 65 3.41 0.47 -8.64
C ILE A 65 3.57 0.57 -7.13
N ALA A 66 2.81 -0.24 -6.40
CA ALA A 66 2.98 -0.49 -4.98
C ALA A 66 3.23 -1.98 -4.73
N TYR A 67 4.13 -2.27 -3.80
CA TYR A 67 4.39 -3.62 -3.29
C TYR A 67 4.24 -3.61 -1.77
N PHE A 68 3.42 -4.52 -1.25
CA PHE A 68 3.23 -4.73 0.19
C PHE A 68 3.71 -6.14 0.56
N ASN A 69 4.80 -6.21 1.30
CA ASN A 69 5.42 -7.45 1.75
C ASN A 69 4.80 -7.91 3.08
N SER A 70 4.20 -9.09 3.11
CA SER A 70 3.60 -9.66 4.33
C SER A 70 4.64 -10.16 5.33
N GLY A 71 5.84 -10.54 4.88
CA GLY A 71 6.87 -11.15 5.71
C GLY A 71 7.50 -10.19 6.72
N ASP A 72 7.74 -8.94 6.31
CA ASP A 72 8.37 -7.91 7.15
C ASP A 72 7.51 -6.65 7.33
N GLN A 73 6.27 -6.69 6.85
CA GLN A 73 5.30 -5.59 6.87
C GLN A 73 5.87 -4.30 6.25
N SER A 74 6.71 -4.42 5.22
CA SER A 74 7.20 -3.28 4.45
C SER A 74 6.36 -2.99 3.21
N PHE A 75 6.35 -1.72 2.82
CA PHE A 75 5.87 -1.34 1.51
C PHE A 75 6.95 -0.59 0.73
N GLU A 76 6.89 -0.74 -0.58
CA GLU A 76 7.61 0.08 -1.55
C GLU A 76 6.60 0.59 -2.57
N THR A 77 6.66 1.87 -2.93
CA THR A 77 5.91 2.41 -4.06
C THR A 77 6.83 3.20 -4.98
N PHE A 78 6.65 3.11 -6.29
CA PHE A 78 7.53 3.78 -7.25
C PHE A 78 6.83 4.08 -8.56
N HIS A 79 7.32 5.11 -9.25
CA HIS A 79 6.88 5.49 -10.59
C HIS A 79 7.79 4.89 -11.67
N THR A 80 7.21 4.25 -12.68
CA THR A 80 7.87 3.77 -13.89
C THR A 80 7.41 4.58 -15.11
N SER A 81 8.34 4.90 -16.02
CA SER A 81 8.01 5.48 -17.33
C SER A 81 9.09 5.09 -18.36
N PHE A 82 8.81 5.34 -19.63
CA PHE A 82 9.81 5.21 -20.69
C PHE A 82 11.01 6.14 -20.41
N CYS A 83 12.21 5.67 -20.74
CA CYS A 83 13.48 6.33 -20.48
C CYS A 83 13.49 7.80 -20.96
N GLY A 84 13.90 8.75 -20.12
CA GLY A 84 13.94 10.18 -20.45
C GLY A 84 14.39 11.08 -19.30
N PHE A 85 14.28 12.41 -19.46
CA PHE A 85 14.68 13.45 -18.49
C PHE A 85 13.76 13.57 -17.24
N GLY A 86 13.06 12.50 -16.88
CA GLY A 86 12.11 12.47 -15.77
C GLY A 86 12.77 12.36 -14.40
N TYR A 87 11.99 12.69 -13.36
CA TYR A 87 12.29 12.33 -11.98
C TYR A 87 11.31 11.23 -11.56
N PHE A 88 11.85 10.15 -11.02
CA PHE A 88 11.10 8.95 -10.69
C PHE A 88 11.13 8.77 -9.17
N PRO A 89 10.09 9.21 -8.45
CA PRO A 89 10.03 9.02 -7.01
C PRO A 89 9.74 7.55 -6.69
N SER A 90 10.45 7.08 -5.66
CA SER A 90 10.19 5.84 -4.95
C SER A 90 10.04 6.17 -3.48
N SER A 91 9.14 5.48 -2.80
CA SER A 91 8.87 5.63 -1.37
C SER A 91 8.95 4.25 -0.70
N TYR A 92 9.46 4.23 0.52
CA TYR A 92 9.69 3.02 1.30
C TYR A 92 9.18 3.25 2.71
N GLY A 93 8.55 2.24 3.28
CA GLY A 93 8.04 2.32 4.63
C GLY A 93 7.57 1.00 5.21
N LYS A 94 6.84 1.11 6.31
CA LYS A 94 6.18 0.02 7.02
C LYS A 94 4.69 0.25 7.04
N TYR A 95 3.93 -0.84 7.05
CA TYR A 95 2.50 -0.82 7.24
C TYR A 95 2.11 -1.73 8.39
N LYS A 96 0.96 -1.48 9.00
CA LYS A 96 0.38 -2.36 10.01
C LYS A 96 -1.11 -2.49 9.75
N ILE A 97 -1.55 -3.70 9.44
CA ILE A 97 -2.98 -4.01 9.33
C ILE A 97 -3.56 -3.97 10.75
N ILE A 98 -4.65 -3.23 10.91
CA ILE A 98 -5.41 -3.10 12.14
C ILE A 98 -6.77 -3.75 11.90
N ASP A 99 -7.28 -4.45 12.91
CA ASP A 99 -8.56 -5.15 12.85
C ASP A 99 -9.68 -4.23 12.34
N GLY A 100 -10.62 -4.82 11.58
CA GLY A 100 -11.74 -4.08 10.99
C GLY A 100 -11.44 -3.43 9.64
N GLY A 101 -10.39 -3.83 8.94
CA GLY A 101 -10.09 -3.38 7.59
C GLY A 101 -9.41 -2.01 7.55
N TYR A 102 -8.49 -1.76 8.47
CA TYR A 102 -7.69 -0.54 8.48
C TYR A 102 -6.20 -0.87 8.30
N VAL A 103 -5.44 0.09 7.79
CA VAL A 103 -3.98 0.03 7.71
C VAL A 103 -3.38 1.32 8.20
N GLU A 104 -2.42 1.22 9.10
CA GLU A 104 -1.54 2.34 9.46
C GLU A 104 -0.32 2.31 8.53
N LEU A 105 -0.02 3.46 7.91
CA LEU A 105 1.13 3.60 7.03
C LEU A 105 2.18 4.49 7.68
N THR A 106 3.43 4.05 7.62
CA THR A 106 4.59 4.78 8.14
C THR A 106 5.67 4.84 7.08
N LEU A 107 6.12 6.04 6.76
CA LEU A 107 7.10 6.27 5.71
C LEU A 107 8.50 6.39 6.30
N ASP A 108 9.46 5.66 5.75
CA ASP A 108 10.86 5.66 6.18
C ASP A 108 11.72 6.57 5.32
N SER A 109 11.56 6.47 3.99
CA SER A 109 12.34 7.26 3.05
C SER A 109 11.67 7.46 1.70
N ILE A 110 12.05 8.55 1.04
CA ILE A 110 11.76 8.80 -0.37
C ILE A 110 13.10 8.84 -1.11
N VAL A 111 13.18 8.17 -2.25
CA VAL A 111 14.31 8.24 -3.17
C VAL A 111 13.81 8.81 -4.48
N ILE A 112 14.48 9.83 -4.99
CA ILE A 112 14.16 10.39 -6.31
C ILE A 112 15.26 9.96 -7.27
N HIS A 113 14.91 9.13 -8.24
CA HIS A 113 15.79 8.67 -9.32
C HIS A 113 15.61 9.55 -10.57
N GLY A 114 16.45 9.37 -11.59
CA GLY A 114 16.31 10.03 -12.90
C GLY A 114 17.51 10.89 -13.30
N TYR A 115 17.24 11.99 -13.99
CA TYR A 115 18.27 12.79 -14.68
C TYR A 115 19.32 13.42 -13.76
N LYS A 116 18.99 13.70 -12.49
CA LYS A 116 19.95 14.21 -11.51
C LYS A 116 20.40 13.09 -10.57
N LYS A 117 21.56 13.29 -9.92
CA LYS A 117 22.08 12.39 -8.88
C LYS A 117 20.95 11.99 -7.92
N PRO A 118 20.76 10.69 -7.64
CA PRO A 118 19.69 10.23 -6.80
C PRO A 118 19.69 10.96 -5.46
N LYS A 119 18.53 11.51 -5.08
CA LYS A 119 18.37 12.18 -3.80
C LYS A 119 17.56 11.28 -2.88
N LYS A 120 18.22 10.75 -1.85
CA LYS A 120 17.55 10.03 -0.76
C LYS A 120 17.20 11.00 0.36
N ILE A 121 15.94 11.04 0.73
CA ILE A 121 15.44 11.80 1.87
C ILE A 121 14.95 10.77 2.89
N LYS A 122 15.71 10.57 3.97
CA LYS A 122 15.35 9.67 5.07
C LYS A 122 14.66 10.48 6.15
N LYS A 123 13.38 10.19 6.41
CA LYS A 123 12.64 10.78 7.52
C LYS A 123 11.49 9.88 7.87
N PHE A 124 11.58 9.25 9.04
CA PHE A 124 10.48 8.49 9.62
C PHE A 124 9.29 9.42 9.84
N ARG A 125 8.14 9.12 9.22
CA ARG A 125 6.92 9.91 9.33
C ARG A 125 5.70 8.99 9.26
N SER A 126 4.87 9.00 10.29
CA SER A 126 3.55 8.39 10.21
C SER A 126 2.71 9.14 9.17
N LEU A 127 2.12 8.40 8.23
CA LEU A 127 1.15 8.93 7.27
C LEU A 127 -0.29 8.82 7.82
N GLY A 128 -0.48 8.12 8.94
CA GLY A 128 -1.75 7.97 9.62
C GLY A 128 -2.48 6.67 9.27
N LEU A 129 -3.76 6.63 9.66
CA LEU A 129 -4.64 5.49 9.51
C LEU A 129 -5.47 5.62 8.22
N TYR A 130 -5.57 4.52 7.47
CA TYR A 130 -6.38 4.41 6.27
C TYR A 130 -7.38 3.28 6.41
N ARG A 131 -8.62 3.51 5.97
CA ARG A 131 -9.63 2.45 5.79
C ARG A 131 -9.37 1.75 4.46
N ILE A 132 -9.35 0.43 4.49
CA ILE A 132 -9.25 -0.43 3.32
C ILE A 132 -10.68 -0.77 2.88
N THR A 133 -11.04 -0.42 1.65
CA THR A 133 -12.28 -0.89 1.01
C THR A 133 -11.91 -1.64 -0.26
N ARG A 134 -12.69 -2.70 -0.56
CA ARG A 134 -12.44 -3.54 -1.73
C ARG A 134 -13.68 -3.59 -2.60
N SER A 135 -13.51 -3.35 -3.90
CA SER A 135 -14.45 -3.69 -4.95
C SER A 135 -14.00 -4.98 -5.65
N GLU A 136 -14.74 -5.44 -6.65
CA GLU A 136 -14.41 -6.68 -7.38
C GLU A 136 -12.98 -6.68 -7.96
N LYS A 137 -12.43 -5.51 -8.31
CA LYS A 137 -11.14 -5.37 -9.01
C LYS A 137 -10.18 -4.36 -8.39
N GLU A 138 -10.61 -3.61 -7.39
CA GLU A 138 -9.87 -2.48 -6.85
C GLU A 138 -9.86 -2.50 -5.32
N ILE A 139 -8.76 -2.02 -4.75
CA ILE A 139 -8.64 -1.69 -3.35
C ILE A 139 -8.48 -0.18 -3.23
N HIS A 140 -9.28 0.44 -2.38
CA HIS A 140 -9.09 1.83 -2.02
C HIS A 140 -8.58 1.93 -0.58
N LEU A 141 -7.58 2.78 -0.40
CA LEU A 141 -7.15 3.28 0.90
C LEU A 141 -7.74 4.67 1.05
N SER A 142 -8.52 4.93 2.10
CA SER A 142 -9.06 6.26 2.40
C SER A 142 -8.63 6.70 3.78
N LYS A 143 -7.95 7.85 3.88
CA LYS A 143 -7.40 8.37 5.12
C LYS A 143 -8.51 8.67 6.12
N VAL A 144 -8.35 8.20 7.34
CA VAL A 144 -9.24 8.51 8.46
C VAL A 144 -8.84 9.88 9.01
N LEU A 145 -9.65 10.89 8.74
CA LEU A 145 -9.50 12.22 9.31
C LEU A 145 -9.97 12.20 10.76
N LYS A 146 -9.16 12.75 11.66
CA LYS A 146 -9.55 13.02 13.05
C LYS A 146 -10.17 14.40 13.16
#